data_AF-A0A2K3JY61-F1
#
_entry.id   AF-A0A2K3JY61-F1
#
_cell.length_a   1.000
_cell.length_b   1.000
_cell.length_c   1.000
_cell.angle_alpha   90.00
_cell.angle_beta   90.00
_cell.angle_gamma   90.00
#
_symmetry.space_group_name_H-M   'P 1'
#
loop_
_entity.id
_entity.type
_entity.pdbx_description
1 polymer ?
#
loop_
_entity_poly.entity_id
_entity_poly.type
_entity_poly.pdbx_seq_one_letter_code
_entity_poly.pdbx_strand_id
1 'polypeptide(L)'
;MEDDYHAFALCPQVINSWTTAGLNHILMHILPKFNNIVDLLLDICSKEDQDIAGRIAALVWCVWQHRNATVWNNLHSSSEQIGGQAFQLWKNWFDVHQSRTHVQTLQTAQHIEQWRKPHDGWLKINVDA
;
A
#
# COMPACT_ATOMS: atom_id res chain seq x y z
N MET A 1 -17.50 -19.30 -11.50
CA MET A 1 -16.75 -19.64 -10.27
C MET A 1 -15.72 -18.55 -10.11
N GLU A 2 -15.74 -17.85 -8.99
CA GLU A 2 -14.81 -16.75 -8.73
C GLU A 2 -13.54 -17.33 -8.11
N ASP A 3 -12.40 -17.14 -8.77
CA ASP A 3 -11.07 -17.43 -8.20
C ASP A 3 -10.40 -16.13 -7.77
N ASP A 4 -9.29 -16.23 -7.03
CA ASP A 4 -8.60 -15.06 -6.48
C ASP A 4 -8.15 -14.09 -7.57
N TYR A 5 -7.76 -14.58 -8.74
CA TYR A 5 -7.38 -13.71 -9.85
C TYR A 5 -8.58 -12.95 -10.40
N HIS A 6 -9.71 -13.62 -10.64
CA HIS A 6 -10.95 -12.96 -11.03
C HIS A 6 -11.39 -11.94 -9.99
N ALA A 7 -11.28 -12.30 -8.72
CA ALA A 7 -11.67 -11.48 -7.59
C ALA A 7 -10.94 -10.13 -7.57
N PHE A 8 -9.63 -10.15 -7.77
CA PHE A 8 -8.78 -8.98 -7.61
C PHE A 8 -8.44 -8.25 -8.91
N ALA A 9 -8.65 -8.88 -10.08
CA ALA A 9 -8.16 -8.33 -11.34
C ALA A 9 -9.17 -8.35 -12.51
N LEU A 10 -10.18 -9.23 -12.53
CA LEU A 10 -11.07 -9.34 -13.69
C LEU A 10 -12.53 -9.02 -13.39
N CYS A 11 -12.89 -8.87 -12.11
CA CYS A 11 -14.22 -8.46 -11.71
C CYS A 11 -14.57 -7.08 -12.28
N PRO A 12 -15.74 -6.89 -12.93
CA PRO A 12 -16.12 -5.61 -13.54
C PRO A 12 -16.08 -4.41 -12.57
N GLN A 13 -16.46 -4.63 -11.31
CA GLN A 13 -16.40 -3.61 -10.26
C GLN A 13 -14.95 -3.18 -9.99
N VAL A 14 -14.02 -4.14 -10.03
CA VAL A 14 -12.60 -3.87 -9.83
C VAL A 14 -12.01 -3.19 -11.06
N ILE A 15 -12.30 -3.66 -12.28
CA ILE A 15 -11.85 -3.02 -13.52
C ILE A 15 -12.23 -1.53 -13.55
N ASN A 16 -13.48 -1.21 -13.21
CA ASN A 16 -13.95 0.17 -13.21
C ASN A 16 -13.26 1.04 -12.14
N SER A 17 -12.84 0.44 -11.03
CA SER A 17 -12.13 1.16 -9.95
C SER A 17 -10.74 1.65 -10.35
N TRP A 18 -10.12 1.05 -11.37
CA TRP A 18 -8.76 1.40 -11.81
C TRP A 18 -8.66 2.81 -12.34
N THR A 19 -9.70 3.29 -13.01
CA THR A 19 -9.75 4.66 -13.55
C THR A 19 -9.69 5.67 -12.42
N THR A 20 -10.50 5.49 -11.38
CA THR A 20 -10.51 6.37 -10.20
C THR A 20 -9.22 6.27 -9.39
N ALA A 21 -8.61 5.08 -9.34
CA ALA A 21 -7.29 4.89 -8.74
C ALA A 21 -6.14 5.45 -9.60
N GLY A 22 -6.41 5.87 -10.86
CA GLY A 22 -5.42 6.35 -11.83
C GLY A 22 -4.51 5.27 -12.41
N LEU A 23 -4.87 4.00 -12.28
CA LEU A 23 -4.05 2.82 -12.63
C LEU A 23 -4.47 2.16 -13.95
N ASN A 24 -5.56 2.62 -14.58
CA ASN A 24 -6.16 1.95 -15.74
C ASN A 24 -5.15 1.66 -16.88
N HIS A 25 -4.35 2.65 -17.28
CA HIS A 25 -3.38 2.50 -18.37
C HIS A 25 -2.26 1.49 -18.06
N ILE A 26 -1.89 1.37 -16.78
CA ILE A 26 -0.86 0.44 -16.31
C ILE A 26 -1.43 -0.98 -16.29
N LEU A 27 -2.56 -1.16 -15.59
CA LEU A 27 -3.17 -2.48 -15.39
C LEU A 27 -3.65 -3.10 -16.71
N MET A 28 -4.13 -2.31 -17.66
CA MET A 28 -4.50 -2.79 -19.00
C MET A 28 -3.32 -3.41 -19.77
N HIS A 29 -2.09 -2.96 -19.52
CA HIS A 29 -0.89 -3.50 -20.18
C HIS A 29 -0.28 -4.68 -19.44
N ILE A 30 -0.36 -4.71 -18.11
CA ILE A 30 0.25 -5.75 -17.28
C ILE A 30 -0.64 -6.99 -17.22
N LEU A 31 -1.94 -6.84 -16.96
CA LEU A 31 -2.85 -7.96 -16.68
C LEU A 31 -2.92 -9.06 -17.73
N PRO A 32 -2.92 -8.77 -19.05
CA PRO A 32 -2.97 -9.82 -20.07
C PRO A 32 -1.80 -10.81 -20.01
N LYS A 33 -0.72 -10.48 -19.30
CA LYS A 33 0.48 -11.32 -19.17
C LYS A 33 0.38 -12.35 -18.04
N PHE A 34 -0.65 -12.24 -17.19
CA PHE A 34 -0.79 -13.05 -15.99
C PHE A 34 -2.15 -13.75 -15.96
N ASN A 35 -2.18 -14.90 -15.27
CA ASN A 35 -3.39 -15.64 -14.94
C ASN A 35 -3.49 -15.93 -13.43
N ASN A 36 -2.58 -15.36 -12.64
CA ASN A 36 -2.45 -15.57 -11.20
C ASN A 36 -2.12 -14.23 -10.52
N ILE A 37 -2.82 -13.93 -9.42
CA ILE A 37 -2.64 -12.70 -8.65
C ILE A 37 -1.28 -12.62 -7.95
N VAL A 38 -0.75 -13.75 -7.48
CA VAL A 38 0.55 -13.83 -6.81
C VAL A 38 1.67 -13.45 -7.78
N ASP A 39 1.69 -14.06 -8.97
CA ASP A 39 2.70 -13.78 -9.99
C ASP A 39 2.61 -12.32 -10.47
N LEU A 40 1.39 -11.80 -10.64
CA LEU A 40 1.16 -10.40 -10.98
C LEU A 40 1.77 -9.46 -9.92
N LEU A 41 1.47 -9.69 -8.64
CA LEU A 41 1.94 -8.82 -7.56
C LEU A 41 3.46 -8.91 -7.37
N LEU A 42 4.04 -10.10 -7.48
CA LEU A 42 5.48 -10.28 -7.42
C LEU A 42 6.20 -9.57 -8.57
N ASP A 43 5.65 -9.64 -9.79
CA ASP A 43 6.20 -8.94 -10.95
C ASP A 43 6.18 -7.43 -10.77
N ILE A 44 5.04 -6.88 -10.34
CA ILE A 44 4.88 -5.45 -10.05
C ILE A 44 5.88 -5.00 -9.00
N CYS A 45 5.97 -5.70 -7.86
CA CYS A 45 6.93 -5.34 -6.80
C CYS A 45 8.39 -5.44 -7.25
N SER A 46 8.69 -6.22 -8.28
CA SER A 46 10.05 -6.43 -8.77
C SER A 46 10.45 -5.46 -9.90
N LYS A 47 9.49 -5.01 -10.73
CA LYS A 47 9.77 -4.29 -11.97
C LYS A 47 9.25 -2.86 -12.00
N GLU A 48 8.19 -2.56 -11.25
CA GLU A 48 7.61 -1.22 -11.20
C GLU A 48 8.25 -0.39 -10.09
N ASP A 49 8.09 0.93 -10.17
CA ASP A 49 8.55 1.83 -9.12
C ASP A 49 7.65 1.76 -7.85
N GLN A 50 8.13 2.40 -6.78
CA GLN A 50 7.43 2.43 -5.50
C GLN A 50 6.05 3.09 -5.59
N ASP A 51 5.84 4.08 -6.46
CA ASP A 51 4.53 4.74 -6.61
C ASP A 51 3.52 3.77 -7.22
N ILE A 52 3.89 3.14 -8.33
CA ILE A 52 3.02 2.19 -9.03
C ILE A 52 2.74 0.98 -8.14
N ALA A 53 3.78 0.36 -7.57
CA ALA A 53 3.63 -0.80 -6.69
C ALA A 53 2.78 -0.47 -5.45
N GLY A 54 3.00 0.70 -4.84
CA GLY A 54 2.26 1.17 -3.69
C GLY A 54 0.78 1.43 -3.98
N ARG A 55 0.47 2.06 -5.11
CA ARG A 55 -0.91 2.31 -5.55
C ARG A 55 -1.65 1.02 -5.86
N ILE A 56 -0.99 0.05 -6.49
CA ILE A 56 -1.60 -1.26 -6.76
C ILE A 56 -1.83 -2.02 -5.46
N ALA A 57 -0.89 -1.99 -4.51
CA ALA A 57 -1.08 -2.60 -3.20
C ALA A 57 -2.27 -1.97 -2.44
N ALA A 58 -2.40 -0.64 -2.47
CA ALA A 58 -3.53 0.07 -1.88
C ALA A 58 -4.87 -0.33 -2.53
N LEU A 59 -4.90 -0.50 -3.85
CA LEU A 59 -6.07 -0.96 -4.57
C LEU A 59 -6.48 -2.38 -4.16
N VAL A 60 -5.53 -3.32 -4.15
CA VAL A 60 -5.78 -4.71 -3.74
C VAL A 60 -6.31 -4.77 -2.31
N TRP A 61 -5.73 -3.98 -1.41
CA TRP A 61 -6.20 -3.85 -0.04
C TRP A 61 -7.65 -3.34 0.03
N CYS A 62 -7.99 -2.28 -0.70
CA CYS A 62 -9.36 -1.75 -0.75
C CYS A 62 -10.36 -2.74 -1.34
N VAL A 63 -9.99 -3.49 -2.38
CA VAL A 63 -10.83 -4.58 -2.93
C VAL A 63 -11.07 -5.66 -1.89
N TRP A 64 -10.03 -6.09 -1.16
CA TRP A 64 -10.16 -7.07 -0.09
C TRP A 64 -11.09 -6.59 1.04
N GLN A 65 -10.86 -5.36 1.52
CA GLN A 65 -11.71 -4.72 2.54
C GLN A 65 -13.17 -4.66 2.11
N HIS A 66 -13.42 -4.22 0.88
CA HIS A 66 -14.77 -4.09 0.35
C HIS A 66 -15.50 -5.45 0.26
N ARG A 67 -14.81 -6.48 -0.25
CA ARG A 67 -15.35 -7.84 -0.31
C ARG A 67 -15.70 -8.39 1.07
N ASN A 68 -14.81 -8.20 2.05
CA ASN A 68 -15.10 -8.57 3.43
C ASN A 68 -16.28 -7.81 4.01
N ALA A 69 -16.40 -6.50 3.74
CA ALA A 69 -17.55 -5.73 4.19
C ALA A 69 -18.87 -6.24 3.58
N THR A 70 -18.83 -6.74 2.33
CA THR A 70 -19.98 -7.38 1.70
C THR A 70 -20.35 -8.68 2.42
N VAL A 71 -19.37 -9.55 2.68
CA VAL A 71 -19.57 -10.84 3.34
C VAL A 71 -20.09 -10.68 4.77
N TRP A 72 -19.49 -9.79 5.55
CA TRP A 72 -19.76 -9.69 6.99
C TRP A 72 -20.86 -8.69 7.33
N ASN A 73 -21.05 -7.65 6.52
CA ASN A 73 -21.95 -6.53 6.83
C ASN A 73 -23.00 -6.25 5.75
N ASN A 74 -23.04 -7.06 4.67
CA ASN A 74 -23.92 -6.84 3.51
C ASN A 74 -23.79 -5.42 2.91
N LEU A 75 -22.60 -4.85 2.99
CA LEU A 75 -22.32 -3.49 2.52
C LEU A 75 -21.72 -3.53 1.12
N HIS A 76 -22.44 -2.95 0.17
CA HIS A 76 -21.99 -2.79 -1.21
C HIS A 76 -21.45 -1.37 -1.43
N SER A 77 -20.35 -1.27 -2.18
CA SER A 77 -19.69 -0.01 -2.52
C SER A 77 -19.54 0.04 -4.03
N SER A 78 -19.55 1.24 -4.59
CA SER A 78 -19.33 1.41 -6.02
C SER A 78 -17.87 1.25 -6.39
N SER A 79 -17.59 0.99 -7.66
CA SER A 79 -16.23 0.96 -8.22
C SER A 79 -15.45 2.25 -7.93
N GLU A 80 -16.12 3.39 -8.02
CA GLU A 80 -15.55 4.71 -7.79
C GLU A 80 -15.18 4.89 -6.31
N GLN A 81 -15.99 4.36 -5.39
CA GLN A 81 -15.68 4.40 -3.96
C GLN A 81 -14.42 3.58 -3.65
N ILE A 82 -14.29 2.38 -4.21
CA ILE A 82 -13.12 1.52 -4.02
C ILE A 82 -11.86 2.20 -4.58
N GLY A 83 -11.92 2.68 -5.83
CA GLY A 83 -10.78 3.32 -6.48
C GLY A 83 -10.39 4.64 -5.83
N GLY A 84 -11.39 5.43 -5.40
CA GLY A 84 -11.18 6.67 -4.66
C GLY A 84 -10.55 6.43 -3.29
N GLN A 85 -11.01 5.40 -2.56
CA GLN A 85 -10.41 5.00 -1.29
C GLN A 85 -8.95 4.58 -1.47
N ALA A 86 -8.66 3.76 -2.49
CA ALA A 86 -7.30 3.32 -2.80
C ALA A 86 -6.37 4.50 -3.11
N PHE A 87 -6.83 5.44 -3.92
CA PHE A 87 -6.08 6.66 -4.24
C PHE A 87 -5.75 7.47 -2.98
N GLN A 88 -6.75 7.72 -2.14
CA GLN A 88 -6.56 8.48 -0.90
C GLN A 88 -5.65 7.74 0.10
N LEU A 89 -5.80 6.43 0.21
CA LEU A 89 -4.98 5.60 1.08
C LEU A 89 -3.49 5.71 0.71
N TRP A 90 -3.16 5.53 -0.57
CA TRP A 90 -1.78 5.66 -1.03
C TRP A 90 -1.26 7.09 -0.84
N LYS A 91 -2.04 8.09 -1.26
CA LYS A 91 -1.65 9.50 -1.14
C LYS A 91 -1.30 9.88 0.30
N ASN A 92 -2.19 9.55 1.25
CA ASN A 92 -1.97 9.84 2.65
C ASN A 92 -0.72 9.13 3.19
N TRP A 93 -0.49 7.88 2.80
CA TRP A 93 0.70 7.13 3.20
C TRP A 93 1.97 7.79 2.66
N PHE A 94 1.97 8.15 1.37
CA PHE A 94 3.11 8.79 0.70
C PHE A 94 3.45 10.15 1.33
N ASP A 95 2.45 11.00 1.56
CA ASP A 95 2.61 12.33 2.16
C ASP A 95 3.21 12.23 3.59
N VAL A 96 2.72 11.29 4.40
CA VAL A 96 3.25 11.03 5.75
C VAL A 96 4.68 10.49 5.67
N HIS A 97 4.97 9.58 4.74
CA HIS A 97 6.29 9.00 4.60
C HIS A 97 7.32 10.05 4.18
N GLN A 98 7.00 10.90 3.20
CA GLN A 98 7.86 11.99 2.76
C GLN A 98 8.16 12.97 3.90
N SER A 99 7.13 13.32 4.69
CA SER A 99 7.27 14.18 5.86
C SER A 99 8.20 13.58 6.92
N ARG A 100 8.07 12.28 7.21
CA ARG A 100 8.95 11.57 8.15
C ARG A 100 10.39 11.51 7.66
N THR A 101 10.61 11.19 6.40
CA THR A 101 11.95 11.15 5.82
C THR A 101 12.62 12.51 5.89
N HIS A 102 11.88 13.60 5.63
CA HIS A 102 12.39 14.97 5.78
C HIS A 102 12.77 15.33 7.22
N VAL A 103 11.98 14.90 8.22
CA VAL A 103 12.34 15.10 9.64
C VAL A 103 13.54 14.25 10.04
N GLN A 104 13.60 13.00 9.59
CA GLN A 104 14.71 12.09 9.90
C GLN A 104 16.03 12.55 9.29
N THR A 105 16.04 13.09 8.06
CA THR A 105 17.26 13.62 7.42
C THR A 105 17.78 14.86 8.16
N LEU A 106 16.89 15.72 8.66
CA LEU A 106 17.27 16.84 9.53
C LEU A 106 17.86 16.36 10.86
N GLN A 107 17.28 15.32 11.46
CA GLN A 107 17.75 14.76 12.73
C GLN A 107 19.08 13.98 12.61
N THR A 108 19.28 13.20 11.54
CA THR A 108 20.56 12.50 11.31
C THR A 108 21.70 13.46 11.01
N ALA A 109 21.44 14.63 10.43
CA ALA A 109 22.44 15.69 10.30
C ALA A 109 22.79 16.36 11.65
N GLN A 110 21.89 16.36 12.63
CA GLN A 110 22.09 17.02 13.94
C GLN A 110 22.53 16.08 15.07
N HIS A 111 22.28 14.78 14.98
CA HIS A 111 22.61 13.81 16.04
C HIS A 111 23.36 12.59 15.47
N ILE A 112 24.67 12.73 15.26
CA ILE A 112 25.58 11.61 15.48
C ILE A 112 25.88 11.60 16.98
N GLU A 113 24.90 11.19 17.79
CA GLU A 113 25.17 10.92 19.21
C GLU A 113 25.85 9.57 19.33
N GLN A 114 27.18 9.61 19.36
CA GLN A 114 27.97 8.47 19.76
C GLN A 114 27.70 8.18 21.22
N TRP A 115 27.38 6.92 21.53
CA TRP A 115 27.15 6.48 22.89
C TRP A 115 28.35 6.84 23.77
N ARG A 116 28.08 7.49 24.90
CA ARG A 116 29.06 7.73 25.97
C ARG A 116 28.61 7.04 27.24
N LYS A 117 29.58 6.53 28.00
CA LYS A 117 29.32 5.93 29.31
C LYS A 117 28.67 6.98 30.24
N PRO A 118 27.58 6.67 30.94
CA PRO A 118 26.98 7.57 31.93
C PRO A 118 27.95 7.91 33.06
N HIS A 119 27.69 9.02 33.75
CA HIS A 119 28.42 9.37 34.98
C HIS A 119 28.21 8.32 36.07
N ASP A 120 29.20 8.18 36.96
CA ASP A 120 29.12 7.24 38.07
C ASP A 120 27.91 7.56 38.96
N GLY A 121 27.12 6.53 39.29
CA GLY A 121 25.85 6.65 40.02
C GLY A 121 24.58 6.56 39.14
N TRP A 122 24.72 6.55 37.81
CA TRP A 122 23.58 6.41 36.89
C TRP A 122 23.43 4.98 36.35
N LEU A 123 22.22 4.44 36.40
CA LEU A 123 21.88 3.12 35.85
C LEU A 123 21.19 3.28 34.49
N LYS A 124 21.70 2.60 33.46
CA LYS A 124 21.04 2.50 32.15
C LYS A 124 20.05 1.33 32.19
N ILE A 125 18.76 1.61 31.95
CA ILE A 125 17.73 0.58 31.74
C ILE A 125 17.31 0.63 30.28
N ASN A 126 17.41 -0.50 29.58
CA ASN A 126 16.80 -0.67 28.27
C ASN A 126 15.39 -1.21 28.47
N VAL A 127 14.42 -0.63 27.76
CA VAL A 127 13.05 -1.11 27.74
C VAL A 127 12.76 -1.52 26.30
N ASP A 128 12.63 -2.82 26.09
CA ASP A 128 12.16 -3.39 24.83
C ASP A 128 10.68 -3.77 25.02
N ALA A 129 9.85 -3.56 23.99
CA ALA A 129 8.42 -3.85 23.98
C ALA A 129 8.10 -5.14 23.22
#